data_AF-A0AAV0UK41-F1
#
_entry.id   AF-A0AAV0UK41-F1
#
_cell.length_a   1.000
_cell.length_b   1.000
_cell.length_c   1.000
_cell.angle_alpha   90.00
_cell.angle_beta   90.00
_cell.angle_gamma   90.00
#
_symmetry.space_group_name_H-M   'P 1'
#
loop_
_entity.id
_entity.type
_entity.pdbx_description
1 polymer ?
#
loop_
_entity_poly.entity_id
_entity_poly.type
_entity_poly.pdbx_seq_one_letter_code
_entity_poly.pdbx_strand_id
1 'polypeptide(L)'
;MLKEKLRKHSSRRWLVTLSPIAAVPMFSSRDAVVVAASYCTGRLLGASFVGVGLTGGIATGKSTVSNAFRKAGAVIVDADVVARDVVMPGRGAYQEIVRAFGTDVLNDGDATINRAKLGAMVFSDPMQRRKLNAATHKYILWEMFKQLVYHRLVRRKRLVVLDAPLLFETKLLELFCYPIIVVTCSETTELARLMERDNMPQEDALKRIKSQMPLNDKVSRAELVIENDGTLEELLFRTQKTLKRTAALVGASREVGF
;
A
#
# COMPACT_ATOMS: atom_id res chain seq x y z
N MET A 1 -8.29 30.83 4.71
CA MET A 1 -6.94 30.28 4.98
C MET A 1 -6.87 29.14 6.00
N LEU A 2 -7.39 29.26 7.23
CA LEU A 2 -7.35 28.12 8.19
C LEU A 2 -8.23 26.93 7.75
N LYS A 3 -9.42 27.20 7.20
CA LYS A 3 -10.32 26.17 6.61
C LYS A 3 -9.70 25.41 5.43
N GLU A 4 -8.74 26.00 4.73
CA GLU A 4 -8.12 25.44 3.53
C GLU A 4 -6.89 24.58 3.88
N LYS A 5 -6.13 24.98 4.91
CA LYS A 5 -5.13 24.12 5.57
C LYS A 5 -5.78 22.94 6.31
N LEU A 6 -6.98 23.13 6.87
CA LEU A 6 -7.76 22.05 7.46
C LEU A 6 -8.37 21.10 6.40
N ARG A 7 -8.63 21.58 5.17
CA ARG A 7 -9.14 20.76 4.05
C ARG A 7 -8.07 19.83 3.45
N LYS A 8 -6.78 20.19 3.56
CA LYS A 8 -5.63 19.35 3.15
C LYS A 8 -5.12 18.40 4.25
N HIS A 9 -5.54 18.58 5.50
CA HIS A 9 -5.37 17.56 6.53
C HIS A 9 -6.45 16.48 6.38
N SER A 10 -6.23 15.60 5.42
CA SER A 10 -6.87 14.28 5.22
C SER A 10 -8.07 14.01 6.14
N SER A 11 -9.27 14.29 5.63
CA SER A 11 -10.55 13.81 6.15
C SER A 11 -10.58 12.28 6.36
N ARG A 12 -9.64 11.53 5.77
CA ARG A 12 -9.45 10.09 5.97
C ARG A 12 -8.79 9.75 7.31
N ARG A 13 -7.82 10.56 7.76
CA ARG A 13 -7.26 10.47 9.11
C ARG A 13 -8.39 10.67 10.14
N TRP A 14 -9.31 11.60 9.86
CA TRP A 14 -10.49 11.83 10.69
C TRP A 14 -11.44 10.63 10.72
N LEU A 15 -11.80 10.02 9.59
CA LEU A 15 -12.75 8.89 9.55
C LEU A 15 -12.33 7.68 10.42
N VAL A 16 -11.04 7.31 10.40
CA VAL A 16 -10.51 6.22 11.25
C VAL A 16 -10.41 6.66 12.72
N THR A 17 -10.09 7.93 12.98
CA THR A 17 -10.05 8.50 14.35
C THR A 17 -11.42 8.85 14.93
N LEU A 18 -12.48 8.93 14.10
CA LEU A 18 -13.86 9.31 14.47
C LEU A 18 -14.74 8.09 14.77
N SER A 19 -14.31 6.87 14.47
CA SER A 19 -15.08 5.67 14.84
C SER A 19 -15.34 5.56 16.36
N PRO A 20 -14.41 5.96 17.26
CA PRO A 20 -14.71 6.10 18.69
C PRO A 20 -15.55 7.34 19.04
N ILE A 21 -15.61 8.35 18.16
CA ILE A 21 -16.33 9.61 18.38
C ILE A 21 -17.83 9.44 18.10
N ALA A 22 -18.21 8.54 17.20
CA ALA A 22 -19.63 8.20 16.95
C ALA A 22 -20.34 7.56 18.16
N ALA A 23 -19.58 7.03 19.13
CA ALA A 23 -20.12 6.49 20.39
C ALA A 23 -20.19 7.52 21.53
N VAL A 24 -19.62 8.71 21.36
CA VAL A 24 -19.66 9.80 22.36
C VAL A 24 -21.09 10.31 22.64
N PRO A 25 -22.04 10.34 21.68
CA PRO A 25 -23.42 10.75 21.98
C PRO A 25 -24.18 9.81 22.93
N MET A 26 -23.66 8.60 23.21
CA MET A 26 -24.25 7.69 24.21
C MET A 26 -23.90 8.08 25.66
N PHE A 27 -22.95 8.99 25.87
CA PHE A 27 -22.55 9.45 27.19
C PHE A 27 -23.10 10.86 27.43
N SER A 28 -24.05 10.93 28.36
CA SER A 28 -24.80 12.11 28.79
C SER A 28 -23.95 13.13 29.58
N SER A 29 -22.80 13.58 29.08
CA SER A 29 -22.04 14.62 29.78
C SER A 29 -21.32 15.61 28.87
N ARG A 30 -21.57 16.89 29.15
CA ARG A 30 -20.96 18.10 28.56
C ARG A 30 -19.49 18.29 29.01
N ASP A 31 -18.78 17.22 29.34
CA ASP A 31 -17.44 17.32 29.92
C ASP A 31 -16.41 17.38 28.79
N ALA A 32 -15.92 18.59 28.53
CA ALA A 32 -14.84 18.85 27.58
C ALA A 32 -13.62 17.92 27.79
N VAL A 33 -13.40 17.45 29.02
CA VAL A 33 -12.36 16.49 29.40
C VAL A 33 -12.63 15.10 28.81
N VAL A 34 -13.87 14.60 28.86
CA VAL A 34 -14.23 13.29 28.28
C VAL A 34 -14.17 13.35 26.76
N VAL A 35 -14.65 14.44 26.16
CA VAL A 35 -14.53 14.67 24.71
C VAL A 35 -13.07 14.76 24.29
N ALA A 36 -12.23 15.50 25.03
CA ALA A 36 -10.81 15.62 24.75
C ALA A 36 -10.06 14.29 24.97
N ALA A 37 -10.40 13.52 26.01
CA ALA A 37 -9.82 12.22 26.28
C ALA A 37 -10.19 11.19 25.19
N SER A 38 -11.46 11.13 24.78
CA SER A 38 -11.92 10.28 23.68
C SER A 38 -11.33 10.71 22.34
N TYR A 39 -11.19 12.02 22.09
CA TYR A 39 -10.52 12.56 20.91
C TYR A 39 -9.03 12.18 20.89
N CYS A 40 -8.31 12.38 22.00
CA CYS A 40 -6.92 12.01 22.14
C CYS A 40 -6.74 10.50 21.97
N THR A 41 -7.60 9.69 22.58
CA THR A 41 -7.58 8.22 22.50
C THR A 41 -7.88 7.74 21.08
N GLY A 42 -8.91 8.26 20.43
CA GLY A 42 -9.23 7.95 19.04
C GLY A 42 -8.15 8.40 18.06
N ARG A 43 -7.49 9.53 18.33
CA ARG A 43 -6.35 10.00 17.55
C ARG A 43 -5.09 9.15 17.75
N LEU A 44 -4.83 8.68 18.98
CA LEU A 44 -3.67 7.86 19.32
C LEU A 44 -3.85 6.44 18.78
N LEU A 45 -5.01 5.83 18.99
CA LEU A 45 -5.39 4.53 18.44
C LEU A 45 -5.43 4.59 16.90
N GLY A 46 -6.10 5.59 16.32
CA GLY A 46 -6.16 5.75 14.87
C GLY A 46 -4.78 5.93 14.23
N ALA A 47 -3.85 6.64 14.88
CA ALA A 47 -2.47 6.74 14.40
C ALA A 47 -1.68 5.42 14.50
N SER A 48 -2.04 4.52 15.41
CA SER A 48 -1.45 3.18 15.49
C SER A 48 -1.91 2.23 14.38
N PHE A 49 -3.06 2.50 13.75
CA PHE A 49 -3.62 1.72 12.65
C PHE A 49 -3.33 2.30 11.26
N VAL A 50 -2.46 3.31 11.19
CA VAL A 50 -2.11 4.00 9.94
C VAL A 50 -0.60 3.85 9.65
N GLY A 51 -0.31 3.29 8.48
CA GLY A 51 1.04 3.17 7.91
C GLY A 51 1.35 4.31 6.94
N VAL A 52 2.59 4.41 6.48
CA VAL A 52 2.96 5.23 5.33
C VAL A 52 2.61 4.45 4.07
N GLY A 53 1.91 5.04 3.12
CA GLY A 53 1.68 4.39 1.82
C GLY A 53 2.87 4.59 0.89
N LEU A 54 3.35 3.55 0.23
CA LEU A 54 4.28 3.67 -0.90
C LEU A 54 3.65 3.03 -2.13
N THR A 55 3.51 3.81 -3.18
CA THR A 55 2.92 3.38 -4.44
C THR A 55 3.61 4.00 -5.64
N GLY A 56 3.24 3.59 -6.84
CA GLY A 56 3.84 4.05 -8.08
C GLY A 56 3.21 3.36 -9.29
N GLY A 57 3.60 3.81 -10.48
CA GLY A 57 3.33 3.11 -11.74
C GLY A 57 4.17 1.85 -11.90
N ILE A 58 3.99 1.17 -13.03
CA ILE A 58 4.83 0.02 -13.37
C ILE A 58 6.22 0.54 -13.72
N ALA A 59 7.29 -0.16 -13.34
CA ALA A 59 8.66 0.22 -13.72
C ALA A 59 9.11 1.65 -13.31
N THR A 60 8.42 2.32 -12.37
CA THR A 60 8.80 3.66 -11.88
C THR A 60 9.96 3.66 -10.87
N GLY A 61 10.49 2.49 -10.47
CA GLY A 61 11.58 2.38 -9.49
C GLY A 61 11.13 2.30 -8.02
N LYS A 62 9.85 2.01 -7.77
CA LYS A 62 9.29 1.81 -6.41
C LYS A 62 10.09 0.82 -5.56
N SER A 63 10.55 -0.29 -6.14
CA SER A 63 11.34 -1.29 -5.42
C SER A 63 12.69 -0.73 -4.93
N THR A 64 13.33 0.12 -5.72
CA THR A 64 14.56 0.82 -5.33
C THR A 64 14.32 1.76 -4.15
N VAL A 65 13.24 2.54 -4.20
CA VAL A 65 12.81 3.42 -3.11
C VAL A 65 12.48 2.63 -1.84
N SER A 66 11.70 1.55 -1.97
CA SER A 66 11.32 0.64 -0.89
C SER A 66 12.55 0.02 -0.21
N ASN A 67 13.53 -0.42 -1.01
CA ASN A 67 14.80 -0.96 -0.51
C ASN A 67 15.63 0.10 0.22
N ALA A 68 15.70 1.32 -0.30
CA ALA A 68 16.41 2.42 0.36
C ALA A 68 15.76 2.80 1.69
N PHE A 69 14.42 2.83 1.76
CA PHE A 69 13.69 3.04 3.00
C PHE A 69 13.97 1.94 4.02
N ARG A 70 13.98 0.68 3.58
CA ARG A 70 14.33 -0.48 4.42
C ARG A 70 15.74 -0.36 5.00
N LYS A 71 16.73 -0.03 4.17
CA LYS A 71 18.14 0.16 4.60
C LYS A 71 18.28 1.26 5.64
N ALA A 72 17.48 2.31 5.53
CA ALA A 72 17.48 3.43 6.46
C ALA A 72 16.66 3.16 7.74
N GLY A 73 16.09 1.96 7.93
CA GLY A 73 15.43 1.54 9.17
C GLY A 73 13.90 1.51 9.13
N ALA A 74 13.27 1.83 8.00
CA ALA A 74 11.83 1.68 7.83
C ALA A 74 11.43 0.20 7.79
N VAL A 75 10.29 -0.13 8.40
CA VAL A 75 9.66 -1.44 8.24
C VAL A 75 8.83 -1.42 6.95
N ILE A 76 9.10 -2.33 6.02
CA ILE A 76 8.35 -2.45 4.78
C ILE A 76 7.41 -3.66 4.87
N VAL A 77 6.11 -3.42 4.71
CA VAL A 77 5.08 -4.44 4.50
C VAL A 77 4.74 -4.45 3.01
N ASP A 78 5.26 -5.43 2.29
CA ASP A 78 5.13 -5.54 0.84
C ASP A 78 3.89 -6.34 0.44
N ALA A 79 2.97 -5.70 -0.27
CA ALA A 79 1.73 -6.31 -0.72
C ALA A 79 1.98 -7.50 -1.67
N ASP A 80 3.02 -7.45 -2.50
CA ASP A 80 3.35 -8.52 -3.45
C ASP A 80 3.89 -9.75 -2.71
N VAL A 81 4.69 -9.54 -1.65
CA VAL A 81 5.14 -10.63 -0.77
C VAL A 81 3.97 -11.24 -0.02
N VAL A 82 3.13 -10.40 0.59
CA VAL A 82 1.93 -10.85 1.31
C VAL A 82 0.99 -11.62 0.37
N ALA A 83 0.78 -11.16 -0.86
CA ALA A 83 -0.05 -11.83 -1.85
C ALA A 83 0.46 -13.24 -2.19
N ARG A 84 1.77 -13.46 -2.17
CA ARG A 84 2.38 -14.78 -2.37
C ARG A 84 2.23 -15.67 -1.14
N ASP A 85 2.33 -15.10 0.04
CA ASP A 85 2.26 -15.85 1.30
C ASP A 85 0.84 -16.33 1.61
N VAL A 86 -0.19 -15.50 1.37
CA VAL A 86 -1.59 -15.84 1.70
C VAL A 86 -2.15 -16.95 0.83
N VAL A 87 -1.51 -17.27 -0.30
CA VAL A 87 -1.89 -18.35 -1.21
C VAL A 87 -1.07 -19.63 -1.03
N MET A 88 -0.22 -19.70 -0.01
CA MET A 88 0.49 -20.94 0.33
C MET A 88 -0.46 -22.01 0.87
N PRO A 89 -0.16 -23.31 0.70
CA PRO A 89 -0.96 -24.40 1.26
C PRO A 89 -1.26 -24.19 2.76
N GLY A 90 -2.50 -24.47 3.16
CA GLY A 90 -2.98 -24.26 4.53
C GLY A 90 -3.44 -22.83 4.86
N ARG A 91 -3.29 -21.87 3.94
CA ARG A 91 -3.81 -20.51 4.11
C ARG A 91 -5.23 -20.36 3.58
N GLY A 92 -5.94 -19.34 4.05
CA GLY A 92 -7.34 -19.11 3.67
C GLY A 92 -7.53 -18.75 2.20
N ALA A 93 -6.64 -17.93 1.61
CA ALA A 93 -6.77 -17.59 0.19
C ALA A 93 -6.52 -18.80 -0.73
N TYR A 94 -5.59 -19.69 -0.34
CA TYR A 94 -5.36 -20.95 -1.03
C TYR A 94 -6.64 -21.80 -1.11
N GLN A 95 -7.33 -21.97 0.02
CA GLN A 95 -8.57 -22.77 0.06
C GLN A 95 -9.68 -22.17 -0.82
N GLU A 96 -9.84 -20.85 -0.80
CA GLU A 96 -10.84 -20.17 -1.63
C GLU A 96 -10.50 -20.25 -3.12
N ILE A 97 -9.21 -20.19 -3.49
CA ILE A 97 -8.77 -20.38 -4.88
C ILE A 97 -9.07 -21.81 -5.34
N VAL A 98 -8.69 -22.83 -4.57
CA VAL A 98 -8.96 -24.24 -4.93
C VAL A 98 -10.46 -24.50 -5.04
N ARG A 99 -11.27 -23.94 -4.14
CA ARG A 99 -12.74 -24.01 -4.24
C ARG A 99 -13.28 -23.34 -5.50
N ALA A 100 -12.70 -22.20 -5.89
CA ALA A 100 -13.16 -21.41 -7.03
C ALA A 100 -12.73 -21.98 -8.39
N PHE A 101 -11.52 -22.54 -8.48
CA PHE A 101 -10.88 -22.92 -9.74
C PHE A 101 -10.58 -24.42 -9.85
N GLY A 102 -10.94 -25.21 -8.83
CA GLY A 102 -10.65 -26.64 -8.78
C GLY A 102 -9.20 -26.94 -8.39
N THR A 103 -8.83 -28.22 -8.45
CA THR A 103 -7.47 -28.69 -8.19
C THR A 103 -6.54 -28.54 -9.40
N ASP A 104 -7.09 -28.23 -10.58
CA ASP A 104 -6.32 -28.12 -11.83
C ASP A 104 -5.35 -26.92 -11.83
N VAL A 105 -5.59 -25.95 -10.95
CA VAL A 105 -4.69 -24.81 -10.70
C VAL A 105 -3.54 -25.16 -9.76
N LEU A 106 -3.41 -26.40 -9.30
CA LEU A 106 -2.31 -26.83 -8.44
C LEU A 106 -1.14 -27.38 -9.26
N ASN A 107 0.05 -27.30 -8.67
CA ASN A 107 1.24 -28.01 -9.13
C ASN A 107 1.16 -29.47 -8.68
N ASP A 108 1.69 -30.35 -9.53
CA ASP A 108 1.79 -31.77 -9.22
C ASP A 108 2.85 -31.97 -8.12
N GLY A 109 2.50 -32.69 -7.06
CA GLY A 109 3.42 -33.10 -5.98
C GLY A 109 3.34 -32.28 -4.69
N ASP A 110 3.46 -30.94 -4.76
CA ASP A 110 3.50 -30.08 -3.56
C ASP A 110 2.17 -29.38 -3.24
N ALA A 111 1.17 -29.60 -4.09
CA ALA A 111 -0.15 -28.98 -4.03
C ALA A 111 -0.12 -27.44 -3.92
N THR A 112 0.97 -26.77 -4.34
CA THR A 112 1.04 -25.31 -4.41
C THR A 112 0.28 -24.79 -5.62
N ILE A 113 -0.11 -23.51 -5.64
CA ILE A 113 -0.80 -22.94 -6.80
C ILE A 113 0.17 -22.77 -7.98
N ASN A 114 -0.19 -23.37 -9.12
CA ASN A 114 0.44 -23.15 -10.40
C ASN A 114 0.05 -21.77 -10.94
N ARG A 115 0.94 -20.78 -10.72
CA ARG A 115 0.71 -19.39 -11.13
C ARG A 115 0.62 -19.20 -12.63
N ALA A 116 1.30 -20.03 -13.42
CA ALA A 116 1.24 -19.93 -14.88
C ALA A 116 -0.14 -20.37 -15.38
N LYS A 117 -0.66 -21.52 -14.91
CA LYS A 117 -2.00 -22.00 -15.23
C LYS A 117 -3.09 -21.03 -14.76
N LEU A 118 -3.03 -20.63 -13.48
CA LEU A 118 -4.00 -19.68 -12.93
C LEU A 118 -3.94 -18.33 -13.65
N GLY A 119 -2.73 -17.85 -13.95
CA GLY A 119 -2.48 -16.64 -14.72
C GLY A 119 -3.16 -16.70 -16.08
N ALA A 120 -2.93 -17.75 -16.86
CA ALA A 120 -3.52 -17.93 -18.19
C ALA A 120 -5.06 -17.86 -18.15
N MET A 121 -5.70 -18.45 -17.13
CA MET A 121 -7.15 -18.39 -16.94
C MET A 121 -7.67 -16.99 -16.61
N VAL A 122 -6.97 -16.23 -15.74
CA VAL A 122 -7.44 -14.89 -15.32
C VAL A 122 -7.00 -13.76 -16.26
N PHE A 123 -6.01 -14.01 -17.11
CA PHE A 123 -5.58 -13.04 -18.11
C PHE A 123 -6.57 -12.95 -19.26
N SER A 124 -7.12 -14.07 -19.71
CA SER A 124 -8.07 -14.15 -20.83
C SER A 124 -9.51 -13.78 -20.44
N ASP A 125 -9.91 -13.99 -19.18
CA ASP A 125 -11.29 -13.76 -18.73
C ASP A 125 -11.39 -12.75 -17.57
N PRO A 126 -12.01 -11.56 -17.80
CA PRO A 126 -12.29 -10.58 -16.75
C PRO A 126 -13.14 -11.11 -15.59
N MET A 127 -14.04 -12.06 -15.83
CA MET A 127 -14.88 -12.68 -14.79
C MET A 127 -14.03 -13.56 -13.88
N GLN A 128 -13.12 -14.36 -14.43
CA GLN A 128 -12.19 -15.16 -13.65
C GLN A 128 -11.24 -14.27 -12.84
N ARG A 129 -10.78 -13.15 -13.41
CA ARG A 129 -9.97 -12.17 -12.68
C ARG A 129 -10.71 -11.58 -11.48
N ARG A 130 -11.99 -11.24 -11.63
CA ARG A 130 -12.83 -10.78 -10.51
C ARG A 130 -12.98 -11.86 -9.44
N LYS A 131 -13.17 -13.12 -9.84
CA LYS A 131 -13.27 -14.26 -8.93
C LYS A 131 -11.99 -14.47 -8.12
N LEU A 132 -10.82 -14.42 -8.77
CA LEU A 132 -9.52 -14.51 -8.10
C LEU A 132 -9.30 -13.35 -7.13
N ASN A 133 -9.60 -12.12 -7.56
CA ASN A 133 -9.49 -10.95 -6.70
C ASN A 133 -10.40 -11.07 -5.47
N ALA A 134 -11.65 -11.52 -5.63
CA ALA A 134 -12.57 -11.73 -4.50
C ALA A 134 -12.06 -12.80 -3.51
N ALA A 135 -11.47 -13.88 -4.02
CA ALA A 135 -10.90 -14.96 -3.22
C ALA A 135 -9.67 -14.51 -2.40
N THR A 136 -8.86 -13.59 -2.93
CA THR A 136 -7.55 -13.23 -2.34
C THR A 136 -7.58 -11.94 -1.54
N HIS A 137 -8.31 -10.92 -2.01
CA HIS A 137 -8.18 -9.55 -1.55
C HIS A 137 -8.40 -9.38 -0.05
N LYS A 138 -9.42 -10.05 0.53
CA LYS A 138 -9.70 -10.00 1.97
C LYS A 138 -8.53 -10.50 2.82
N TYR A 139 -7.83 -11.55 2.37
CA TYR A 139 -6.69 -12.12 3.10
C TYR A 139 -5.44 -11.26 2.98
N ILE A 140 -5.19 -10.68 1.80
CA ILE A 140 -4.06 -9.76 1.60
C ILE A 140 -4.20 -8.55 2.53
N LEU A 141 -5.37 -7.91 2.51
CA LEU A 141 -5.64 -6.76 3.37
C LEU A 141 -5.51 -7.10 4.85
N TRP A 142 -6.07 -8.23 5.26
CA TRP A 142 -6.01 -8.68 6.65
C TRP A 142 -4.57 -8.92 7.11
N GLU A 143 -3.76 -9.59 6.30
CA GLU A 143 -2.37 -9.90 6.65
C GLU A 143 -1.50 -8.63 6.67
N MET A 144 -1.68 -7.71 5.71
CA MET A 144 -1.01 -6.41 5.73
C MET A 144 -1.38 -5.60 6.98
N PHE A 145 -2.67 -5.56 7.33
CA PHE A 145 -3.15 -4.87 8.53
C PHE A 145 -2.58 -5.51 9.80
N LYS A 146 -2.58 -6.84 9.89
CA LYS A 146 -1.97 -7.57 11.01
C LYS A 146 -0.49 -7.23 11.19
N GLN A 147 0.28 -7.21 10.10
CA GLN A 147 1.69 -6.82 10.14
C GLN A 147 1.86 -5.36 10.58
N LEU A 148 1.04 -4.44 10.04
CA LEU A 148 1.05 -3.03 10.45
C LEU A 148 0.83 -2.89 11.97
N VAL A 149 -0.23 -3.51 12.48
CA VAL A 149 -0.59 -3.46 13.90
C VAL A 149 0.50 -4.07 14.77
N TYR A 150 1.04 -5.23 14.38
CA TYR A 150 2.13 -5.87 15.09
C TYR A 150 3.35 -4.95 15.19
N HIS A 151 3.77 -4.33 14.08
CA HIS A 151 4.93 -3.45 14.09
C HIS A 151 4.68 -2.15 14.88
N ARG A 152 3.49 -1.57 14.79
CA ARG A 152 3.11 -0.33 15.49
C ARG A 152 2.95 -0.52 16.99
N LEU A 153 2.19 -1.53 17.40
CA LEU A 153 1.80 -1.72 18.79
C LEU A 153 2.80 -2.58 19.58
N VAL A 154 3.26 -3.68 18.99
CA VAL A 154 4.15 -4.64 19.67
C VAL A 154 5.60 -4.20 19.54
N ARG A 155 6.06 -3.95 18.31
CA ARG A 155 7.46 -3.56 18.04
C ARG A 155 7.71 -2.05 18.24
N ARG A 156 6.66 -1.28 18.53
CA ARG A 156 6.71 0.17 18.78
C ARG A 156 7.40 0.97 17.65
N LYS A 157 7.35 0.46 16.41
CA LYS A 157 7.91 1.13 15.22
C LYS A 157 6.93 2.13 14.66
N ARG A 158 7.37 3.37 14.47
CA ARG A 158 6.55 4.45 13.92
C ARG A 158 6.69 4.61 12.41
N LEU A 159 7.74 4.07 11.80
CA LEU A 159 7.92 4.10 10.35
C LEU A 159 7.63 2.73 9.73
N VAL A 160 6.34 2.41 9.61
CA VAL A 160 5.86 1.23 8.89
C VAL A 160 5.28 1.68 7.55
N VAL A 161 5.80 1.14 6.46
CA VAL A 161 5.48 1.50 5.09
C VAL A 161 4.71 0.34 4.46
N LEU A 162 3.50 0.60 3.99
CA LEU A 162 2.70 -0.31 3.18
C LEU A 162 3.07 -0.11 1.72
N ASP A 163 3.84 -1.04 1.17
CA ASP A 163 4.32 -0.99 -0.20
C ASP A 163 3.34 -1.73 -1.12
N ALA A 164 2.55 -0.98 -1.90
CA ALA A 164 1.49 -1.52 -2.75
C ALA A 164 1.42 -0.77 -4.10
N PRO A 165 1.68 -1.43 -5.25
CA PRO A 165 1.52 -0.81 -6.58
C PRO A 165 0.09 -0.32 -6.85
N LEU A 166 -0.90 -1.07 -6.38
CA LEU A 166 -2.33 -0.81 -6.59
C LEU A 166 -3.02 -0.18 -5.36
N LEU A 167 -2.29 0.68 -4.64
CA LEU A 167 -2.75 1.25 -3.36
C LEU A 167 -4.05 2.05 -3.52
N PHE A 168 -4.15 2.88 -4.56
CA PHE A 168 -5.29 3.78 -4.78
C PHE A 168 -6.50 3.07 -5.40
N GLU A 169 -6.23 2.06 -6.22
CA GLU A 169 -7.20 1.15 -6.80
C GLU A 169 -7.84 0.29 -5.69
N THR A 170 -7.05 -0.03 -4.67
CA THR A 170 -7.50 -0.70 -3.45
C THR A 170 -7.98 0.32 -2.43
N LYS A 171 -9.21 0.85 -2.63
CA LYS A 171 -9.82 1.91 -1.78
C LYS A 171 -9.67 1.69 -0.26
N LEU A 172 -9.65 0.44 0.20
CA LEU A 172 -9.46 0.10 1.61
C LEU A 172 -8.03 0.36 2.11
N LEU A 173 -6.98 0.05 1.33
CA LEU A 173 -5.59 0.34 1.72
C LEU A 173 -5.36 1.84 1.88
N GLU A 174 -5.98 2.65 1.02
CA GLU A 174 -5.89 4.10 1.09
C GLU A 174 -6.45 4.69 2.41
N LEU A 175 -7.32 3.98 3.13
CA LEU A 175 -7.83 4.42 4.44
C LEU A 175 -6.80 4.19 5.57
N PHE A 176 -5.90 3.23 5.40
CA PHE A 176 -4.87 2.87 6.39
C PHE A 176 -3.51 3.50 6.08
N CYS A 177 -3.42 4.40 5.11
CA CYS A 177 -2.17 5.02 4.66
C CYS A 177 -2.17 6.53 4.84
N TYR A 178 -1.18 7.05 5.56
CA TYR A 178 -0.84 8.48 5.64
C TYR A 178 0.58 8.71 6.23
N PRO A 179 1.42 9.53 5.58
CA PRO A 179 1.27 10.06 4.22
C PRO A 179 1.39 8.96 3.17
N ILE A 180 0.88 9.22 1.96
CA ILE A 180 1.08 8.40 0.77
C ILE A 180 2.21 9.03 -0.07
N ILE A 181 3.14 8.19 -0.48
CA ILE A 181 4.29 8.52 -1.33
C ILE A 181 4.08 7.86 -2.69
N VAL A 182 4.11 8.65 -3.75
CA VAL A 182 4.06 8.15 -5.14
C VAL A 182 5.44 8.25 -5.77
N VAL A 183 5.93 7.14 -6.32
CA VAL A 183 7.11 7.13 -7.20
C VAL A 183 6.66 7.22 -8.65
N THR A 184 7.09 8.26 -9.34
CA THR A 184 6.65 8.63 -10.69
C THR A 184 7.83 8.76 -11.66
N CYS A 185 7.56 8.61 -12.95
CA CYS A 185 8.47 8.99 -14.04
C CYS A 185 7.62 9.37 -15.27
N SER A 186 8.25 9.91 -16.29
CA SER A 186 7.66 10.14 -17.60
C SER A 186 7.16 8.83 -18.24
N GLU A 187 6.08 8.92 -19.02
CA GLU A 187 5.49 7.78 -19.73
C GLU A 187 6.50 7.11 -20.68
N THR A 188 7.37 7.90 -21.31
CA THR A 188 8.45 7.40 -22.17
C THR A 188 9.43 6.54 -21.39
N THR A 189 9.82 6.98 -20.19
CA THR A 189 10.72 6.23 -19.29
C THR A 189 10.02 5.00 -18.72
N GLU A 190 8.74 5.11 -18.37
CA GLU A 190 7.94 3.98 -17.87
C GLU A 190 7.88 2.86 -18.90
N LEU A 191 7.56 3.21 -20.14
CA LEU A 191 7.47 2.31 -21.27
C LEU A 191 8.80 1.64 -21.59
N ALA A 192 9.87 2.44 -21.73
CA ALA A 192 11.21 1.93 -22.04
C ALA A 192 11.70 0.93 -20.98
N ARG A 193 11.56 1.27 -19.69
CA ARG A 193 11.98 0.39 -18.59
C ARG A 193 11.12 -0.88 -18.50
N LEU A 194 9.83 -0.79 -18.78
CA LEU A 194 8.96 -1.97 -18.76
C LEU A 194 9.30 -2.94 -19.90
N MET A 195 9.53 -2.40 -21.09
CA MET A 195 9.96 -3.20 -22.25
C MET A 195 11.29 -3.90 -21.99
N GLU A 196 12.28 -3.18 -21.46
CA GLU A 196 13.60 -3.73 -21.14
C GLU A 196 13.53 -4.80 -20.04
N ARG A 197 12.80 -4.53 -18.94
CA ARG A 197 12.72 -5.43 -17.79
C ARG A 197 12.01 -6.75 -18.09
N ASP A 198 10.91 -6.69 -18.83
CA ASP A 198 10.03 -7.83 -19.06
C ASP A 198 10.16 -8.41 -20.49
N ASN A 199 11.07 -7.88 -21.31
CA ASN A 199 11.33 -8.28 -22.70
C ASN A 199 10.04 -8.44 -23.53
N MET A 200 9.22 -7.39 -23.59
CA MET A 200 7.90 -7.42 -24.23
C MET A 200 7.74 -6.38 -25.33
N PRO A 201 6.83 -6.62 -26.32
CA PRO A 201 6.52 -5.64 -27.33
C PRO A 201 5.84 -4.40 -26.71
N GLN A 202 6.05 -3.27 -27.37
CA GLN A 202 5.56 -1.96 -26.93
C GLN A 202 4.04 -1.94 -26.69
N GLU A 203 3.26 -2.60 -27.55
CA GLU A 203 1.80 -2.64 -27.43
C GLU A 203 1.34 -3.31 -26.13
N ASP A 204 1.99 -4.40 -25.73
CA ASP A 204 1.63 -5.12 -24.51
C ASP A 204 2.10 -4.37 -23.26
N ALA A 205 3.25 -3.69 -23.34
CA ALA A 205 3.70 -2.77 -22.29
C ALA A 205 2.68 -1.64 -22.07
N LEU A 206 2.20 -1.03 -23.16
CA LEU A 206 1.17 0.02 -23.09
C LEU A 206 -0.16 -0.50 -22.52
N LYS A 207 -0.60 -1.70 -22.90
CA LYS A 207 -1.81 -2.33 -22.32
C LYS A 207 -1.65 -2.53 -20.81
N ARG A 208 -0.46 -2.94 -20.35
CA ARG A 208 -0.18 -3.11 -18.91
C ARG A 208 -0.20 -1.78 -18.16
N ILE A 209 0.46 -0.74 -18.69
CA ILE A 209 0.46 0.60 -18.08
C ILE A 209 -0.97 1.14 -17.99
N LYS A 210 -1.73 1.08 -19.08
CA LYS A 210 -3.14 1.55 -19.14
C LYS A 210 -4.12 0.74 -18.29
N SER A 211 -3.74 -0.45 -17.83
CA SER A 211 -4.59 -1.25 -16.94
C SER A 211 -4.62 -0.74 -15.50
N GLN A 212 -3.67 0.15 -15.13
CA GLN A 212 -3.59 0.77 -13.81
C GLN A 212 -4.17 2.20 -13.83
N MET A 213 -4.37 2.77 -12.64
CA MET A 213 -4.73 4.18 -12.54
C MET A 213 -3.62 5.06 -13.15
N PRO A 214 -3.95 6.08 -13.96
CA PRO A 214 -2.97 7.00 -14.51
C PRO A 214 -2.06 7.59 -13.44
N LEU A 215 -0.77 7.70 -13.75
CA LEU A 215 0.23 8.12 -12.78
C LEU A 215 0.00 9.55 -12.28
N ASN A 216 -0.47 10.44 -13.16
CA ASN A 216 -0.87 11.81 -12.81
C ASN A 216 -2.00 11.84 -11.77
N ASP A 217 -2.97 10.92 -11.88
CA ASP A 217 -4.06 10.81 -10.91
C ASP A 217 -3.53 10.33 -9.55
N LYS A 218 -2.60 9.36 -9.54
CA LYS A 218 -1.92 8.92 -8.32
C LYS A 218 -1.16 10.09 -7.67
N VAL A 219 -0.41 10.86 -8.45
CA VAL A 219 0.36 12.03 -8.00
C VAL A 219 -0.57 13.09 -7.37
N SER A 220 -1.71 13.37 -8.00
CA SER A 220 -2.68 14.37 -7.48
C SER A 220 -3.27 14.02 -6.10
N ARG A 221 -3.26 12.73 -5.74
CA ARG A 221 -3.83 12.18 -4.50
C ARG A 221 -2.81 11.97 -3.39
N ALA A 222 -1.52 12.10 -3.68
CA ALA A 222 -0.44 11.80 -2.73
C ALA A 222 0.04 13.04 -1.98
N GLU A 223 0.49 12.84 -0.74
CA GLU A 223 1.13 13.91 0.05
C GLU A 223 2.58 14.16 -0.38
N LEU A 224 3.26 13.13 -0.88
CA LEU A 224 4.67 13.18 -1.25
C LEU A 224 4.88 12.48 -2.60
N VAL A 225 5.78 13.04 -3.41
CA VAL A 225 6.09 12.54 -4.76
C VAL A 225 7.60 12.41 -4.92
N ILE A 226 8.05 11.28 -5.45
CA ILE A 226 9.44 11.01 -5.84
C ILE A 226 9.46 10.79 -7.35
N GLU A 227 9.98 11.76 -8.09
CA GLU A 227 10.20 11.67 -9.52
C GLU A 227 11.51 10.94 -9.85
N ASN A 228 11.46 10.02 -10.80
CA ASN A 228 12.52 9.08 -11.19
C ASN A 228 12.79 9.07 -12.70
N ASP A 229 12.97 10.27 -13.27
CA ASP A 229 13.41 10.48 -14.67
C ASP A 229 14.93 10.58 -14.82
N GLY A 230 15.64 10.80 -13.72
CA GLY A 230 17.08 10.99 -13.69
C GLY A 230 17.89 9.73 -13.40
N THR A 231 19.09 9.95 -12.89
CA THR A 231 20.02 8.87 -12.51
C THR A 231 19.62 8.17 -11.21
N LEU A 232 20.23 7.02 -10.94
CA LEU A 232 20.05 6.31 -9.67
C LEU A 232 20.47 7.16 -8.46
N GLU A 233 21.54 7.95 -8.59
CA GLU A 233 22.02 8.84 -7.53
C GLU A 233 21.00 9.93 -7.21
N GLU A 234 20.42 10.55 -8.24
CA GLU A 234 19.35 11.53 -8.07
C GLU A 234 18.11 10.93 -7.41
N LEU A 235 17.74 9.71 -7.81
CA LEU A 235 16.64 8.98 -7.18
C LEU A 235 16.92 8.75 -5.68
N LEU A 236 18.12 8.27 -5.34
CA LEU A 236 18.50 7.99 -3.95
C LEU A 236 18.54 9.27 -3.11
N PHE A 237 19.02 10.39 -3.68
CA PHE A 237 18.99 11.69 -3.03
C PHE A 237 17.55 12.18 -2.76
N ARG A 238 16.66 12.11 -3.76
CA ARG A 238 15.24 12.46 -3.62
C ARG A 238 14.53 11.54 -2.61
N THR A 239 14.88 10.26 -2.61
CA THR A 239 14.40 9.25 -1.67
C THR A 239 14.80 9.59 -0.24
N GLN A 240 16.07 9.93 0.00
CA GLN A 240 16.57 10.32 1.31
C GLN A 240 15.87 11.57 1.85
N LYS A 241 15.68 12.59 1.00
CA LYS A 241 14.95 13.81 1.35
C LYS A 241 13.49 13.53 1.70
N THR A 242 12.83 12.67 0.92
CA THR A 242 11.43 12.27 1.15
C THR A 242 11.29 11.44 2.40
N LEU A 243 12.23 10.55 2.69
CA LEU A 243 12.28 9.76 3.91
C LEU A 243 12.38 10.65 5.15
N LYS A 244 13.27 11.65 5.14
CA LYS A 244 13.40 12.63 6.24
C LYS A 244 12.08 13.35 6.51
N ARG A 245 11.42 13.83 5.45
CA ARG A 245 10.11 14.49 5.54
C ARG A 245 9.03 13.54 6.08
N THR A 246 8.99 12.33 5.57
CA THR A 246 8.05 11.29 5.99
C THR A 246 8.22 10.96 7.47
N ALA A 247 9.46 10.72 7.91
CA ALA A 247 9.78 10.41 9.29
C ALA A 247 9.40 11.56 10.23
N ALA A 248 9.59 12.82 9.82
CA ALA A 248 9.11 13.97 10.59
C ALA A 248 7.58 13.98 10.71
N LEU A 249 6.84 13.72 9.62
CA LEU A 249 5.37 13.70 9.61
C LEU A 249 4.77 12.62 10.52
N VAL A 250 5.41 11.45 10.61
CA VAL A 250 4.95 10.33 11.44
C VAL A 250 5.64 10.27 12.82
N GLY A 251 6.48 11.25 13.15
CA GLY A 251 7.21 11.32 14.43
C GLY A 251 8.21 10.19 14.63
N ALA A 252 8.81 9.67 13.54
CA ALA A 252 9.76 8.57 13.50
C ALA A 252 11.21 9.02 13.19
N SER A 253 11.55 10.31 13.33
CA SER A 253 12.88 10.82 12.97
C SER A 253 14.04 10.11 13.67
N ARG A 254 13.82 9.54 14.87
CA ARG A 254 14.83 8.76 15.62
C ARG A 254 14.98 7.31 15.13
N GLU A 255 14.06 6.82 14.31
CA GLU A 255 14.08 5.46 13.75
C GLU A 255 14.84 5.38 12.43
N VAL A 256 15.16 6.52 11.82
CA VAL A 256 15.84 6.58 10.54
C VAL A 256 17.34 6.77 10.74
N GLY A 257 18.12 5.80 10.25
CA GLY A 257 19.57 5.89 10.19
C GLY A 257 20.01 6.49 8.86
N PHE A 258 20.82 7.56 8.93
CA PHE A 258 21.59 8.09 7.81
C PHE A 258 23.07 8.06 8.15
#